data_AF-A0A850AX11-F1
#
_entry.id   AF-A0A850AX11-F1
#
_cell.length_a   1.000
_cell.length_b   1.000
_cell.length_c   1.000
_cell.angle_alpha   90.00
_cell.angle_beta   90.00
_cell.angle_gamma   90.00
#
_symmetry.space_group_name_H-M   'P 1'
#
loop_
_entity.id
_entity.type
_entity.pdbx_description
1 polymer ?
#
loop_
_entity_poly.entity_id
_entity_poly.type
_entity_poly.pdbx_seq_one_letter_code
_entity_poly.pdbx_strand_id
1 'polypeptide(L)'
;MPSLDVIVEQDDFSAGMVRDVAPHLIPQDGVYDIVNGFNGDDDGSIFWRGGNDNYSDADFGTGLRHLWTGHLTPGERILFANASDFGVLNGTTPVNLGGPGLTGPAVCAEIGGLLFIGGGFIYGGSLKAASYTTSGGNTNMTNGSAVVTDATGGFTANVDPGMLLQRGNERVYVVETVDSDTQVTLTEAYEGVTTTTADPTFHNIYTITTADPYVASDTYTVSTARLLWHTTRRVYFSPLRTTAPQENPHTFNATDYHTVPDGNRIIGIASIGQIVLVFTTGGVWRLSGIAYNIVDSATGDPQHSFELLSRDYVLASPAGIATWEQYLIVPCTDGVYMIDGSSAPVRISKRIDPLWQSYMKLGYRTGGAAVYKSRYFLPILGSSDVKDVLVCKMPGQRDRRYKTYFPWSRLRNSGANMAAYAVKNAADPRQPKLLAAEYADTARVSDCTGYFSPGVANKQDADGTTPDFEIVFRDFETGGLTLNTLRWVRLGYELVADVGDEPRLVLDYASGIRLEGAPKWGDPAGEWGVGFGPSGTSPWTALHDGEFSPVMRADVRDYAPPATIDPHRFRLNKRLRYARLKLRADNGPAEWCAIRRLELQIRPSQAVRR
;
A
#
# COMPACT_ATOMS: atom_id res chain seq x y z
N MET A 1 -14.02 -56.25 -12.07
CA MET A 1 -13.01 -55.19 -11.88
C MET A 1 -13.72 -53.99 -11.29
N PRO A 2 -13.34 -53.48 -10.10
CA PRO A 2 -13.98 -52.31 -9.52
C PRO A 2 -13.75 -51.12 -10.46
N SER A 3 -14.79 -50.32 -10.69
CA SER A 3 -14.64 -49.04 -11.41
C SER A 3 -13.63 -48.21 -10.63
N LEU A 4 -12.46 -47.95 -11.23
CA LEU A 4 -11.45 -47.09 -10.65
C LEU A 4 -12.02 -45.67 -10.58
N ASP A 5 -12.54 -45.30 -9.41
CA ASP A 5 -12.82 -43.90 -9.09
C ASP A 5 -11.46 -43.17 -9.10
N VAL A 6 -11.37 -42.02 -9.77
CA VAL A 6 -10.16 -41.20 -9.85
C VAL A 6 -10.20 -40.18 -8.72
N ILE A 7 -9.09 -40.03 -8.00
CA ILE A 7 -8.92 -39.01 -6.97
C ILE A 7 -8.01 -37.92 -7.54
N VAL A 8 -8.47 -36.67 -7.49
CA VAL A 8 -7.67 -35.48 -7.82
C VAL A 8 -7.42 -34.73 -6.53
N GLU A 9 -6.15 -34.45 -6.22
CA GLU A 9 -5.73 -33.84 -4.96
C GLU A 9 -4.98 -32.52 -5.21
N GLN A 10 -5.20 -31.57 -4.32
CA GLN A 10 -4.46 -30.32 -4.22
C GLN A 10 -4.11 -30.10 -2.75
N ASP A 11 -2.84 -30.32 -2.43
CA ASP A 11 -2.30 -30.31 -1.06
C ASP A 11 -1.32 -29.14 -0.85
N ASP A 12 -1.25 -28.26 -1.85
CA ASP A 12 -0.34 -27.12 -1.91
C ASP A 12 -1.07 -25.95 -2.57
N PHE A 13 -1.00 -24.78 -1.95
CA PHE A 13 -1.56 -23.51 -2.43
C PHE A 13 -0.49 -22.42 -2.50
N SER A 14 0.79 -22.80 -2.50
CA SER A 14 1.92 -21.89 -2.46
C SER A 14 1.95 -20.91 -3.62
N ALA A 15 1.38 -21.22 -4.80
CA ALA A 15 1.30 -20.27 -5.92
C ALA A 15 0.32 -19.10 -5.70
N GLY A 16 -0.56 -19.20 -4.70
CA GLY A 16 -1.55 -18.18 -4.39
C GLY A 16 -2.53 -17.94 -5.53
N MET A 17 -3.00 -16.70 -5.65
CA MET A 17 -3.93 -16.28 -6.69
C MET A 17 -3.25 -16.23 -8.06
N VAL A 18 -3.85 -16.94 -9.02
CA VAL A 18 -3.47 -16.94 -10.43
C VAL A 18 -4.69 -16.60 -11.29
N ARG A 19 -4.63 -15.46 -11.97
CA ARG A 19 -5.66 -14.99 -12.88
C ARG A 19 -5.29 -15.42 -14.29
N ASP A 20 -6.02 -16.41 -14.79
CA ASP A 20 -5.92 -16.88 -16.17
C ASP A 20 -7.28 -16.76 -16.88
N VAL A 21 -7.26 -16.49 -18.18
CA VAL A 21 -8.43 -16.51 -19.06
C VAL A 21 -9.00 -17.92 -19.12
N ALA A 22 -8.15 -18.94 -19.00
CA ALA A 22 -8.51 -20.35 -18.96
C ALA A 22 -8.19 -20.93 -17.58
N PRO A 23 -9.14 -20.93 -16.62
CA PRO A 23 -8.85 -21.34 -15.23
C PRO A 23 -8.45 -22.81 -15.06
N HIS A 24 -8.59 -23.65 -16.09
CA HIS A 24 -8.08 -25.03 -16.08
C HIS A 24 -6.57 -25.11 -16.35
N LEU A 25 -5.94 -24.03 -16.85
CA LEU A 25 -4.49 -23.92 -17.06
C LEU A 25 -3.76 -23.37 -15.83
N ILE A 26 -4.50 -22.97 -14.80
CA ILE A 26 -3.91 -22.57 -13.52
C ILE A 26 -3.10 -23.75 -12.96
N PRO A 27 -1.86 -23.50 -12.49
CA PRO A 27 -1.02 -24.52 -11.87
C PRO A 27 -1.73 -25.27 -10.74
N GLN A 28 -1.31 -26.52 -10.51
CA GLN A 28 -1.93 -27.36 -9.47
C GLN A 28 -1.74 -26.80 -8.06
N ASP A 29 -0.69 -26.01 -7.83
CA ASP A 29 -0.37 -25.33 -6.57
C ASP A 29 -1.03 -23.94 -6.44
N GLY A 30 -1.89 -23.55 -7.40
CA GLY A 30 -2.54 -22.23 -7.44
C GLY A 30 -4.06 -22.30 -7.34
N VAL A 31 -4.66 -21.14 -7.07
CA VAL A 31 -6.11 -20.94 -7.04
C VAL A 31 -6.50 -19.74 -7.90
N TYR A 32 -7.75 -19.65 -8.31
CA TYR A 32 -8.24 -18.55 -9.15
C TYR A 32 -8.34 -17.22 -8.38
N ASP A 33 -8.76 -17.27 -7.12
CA ASP A 33 -8.97 -16.09 -6.28
C ASP A 33 -8.80 -16.42 -4.79
N ILE A 34 -8.32 -15.45 -4.02
CA ILE A 34 -8.19 -15.50 -2.55
C ILE A 34 -8.59 -14.13 -2.00
N VAL A 35 -9.69 -14.06 -1.24
CA VAL A 35 -10.18 -12.85 -0.57
C VAL A 35 -10.05 -13.01 0.94
N ASN A 36 -9.45 -12.01 1.59
CA ASN A 36 -9.18 -11.99 3.04
C ASN A 36 -8.45 -13.24 3.55
N GLY A 37 -7.66 -13.87 2.68
CA GLY A 37 -6.78 -14.97 2.99
C GLY A 37 -5.33 -14.64 2.68
N PHE A 38 -4.40 -15.19 3.46
CA PHE A 38 -2.98 -15.09 3.23
C PHE A 38 -2.37 -16.47 2.98
N ASN A 39 -1.42 -16.53 2.06
CA ASN A 39 -0.57 -17.70 1.92
C ASN A 39 0.28 -17.88 3.18
N GLY A 40 0.28 -19.09 3.73
CA GLY A 40 1.10 -19.50 4.88
C GLY A 40 2.59 -19.37 4.57
N ASP A 41 3.39 -19.21 5.63
CA ASP A 41 4.81 -18.90 5.50
C ASP A 41 5.64 -20.10 5.00
N ASP A 42 5.39 -21.32 5.47
CA ASP A 42 6.24 -22.49 5.18
C ASP A 42 5.54 -23.72 4.58
N ASP A 43 4.21 -23.85 4.76
CA ASP A 43 3.47 -25.07 4.42
C ASP A 43 2.63 -24.95 3.15
N GLY A 44 2.63 -23.79 2.49
CA GLY A 44 1.83 -23.54 1.30
C GLY A 44 0.32 -23.49 1.55
N SER A 45 -0.13 -23.43 2.81
CA SER A 45 -1.55 -23.32 3.17
C SER A 45 -2.12 -21.92 2.89
N ILE A 46 -3.44 -21.76 2.96
CA ILE A 46 -4.09 -20.45 2.98
C ILE A 46 -4.79 -20.29 4.32
N PHE A 47 -4.44 -19.26 5.08
CA PHE A 47 -5.11 -18.94 6.33
C PHE A 47 -5.98 -17.69 6.21
N TRP A 48 -7.09 -17.69 6.93
CA TRP A 48 -7.99 -16.54 7.06
C TRP A 48 -7.31 -15.46 7.91
N ARG A 49 -7.24 -14.23 7.39
CA ARG A 49 -6.68 -13.09 8.14
C ARG A 49 -7.46 -12.84 9.44
N GLY A 50 -6.79 -12.30 10.44
CA GLY A 50 -7.47 -11.60 11.54
C GLY A 50 -8.07 -10.26 11.09
N GLY A 51 -8.77 -9.60 12.00
CA GLY A 51 -9.30 -8.26 11.83
C GLY A 51 -8.27 -7.15 12.10
N ASN A 52 -8.71 -5.90 11.95
CA ASN A 52 -8.02 -4.69 12.36
C ASN A 52 -8.71 -4.05 13.57
N ASP A 53 -7.97 -3.21 14.30
CA ASP A 53 -8.49 -2.37 15.38
C ASP A 53 -8.34 -0.89 15.07
N ASN A 54 -9.07 -0.05 15.80
CA ASN A 54 -8.85 1.40 15.79
C ASN A 54 -7.56 1.73 16.55
N TYR A 55 -6.59 2.34 15.88
CA TYR A 55 -5.41 2.87 16.55
C TYR A 55 -5.68 4.25 17.14
N SER A 56 -6.41 5.11 16.42
CA SER A 56 -6.85 6.40 16.94
C SER A 56 -8.10 6.28 17.81
N ASP A 57 -8.16 7.06 18.88
CA ASP A 57 -9.27 7.05 19.84
C ASP A 57 -10.51 7.82 19.37
N ALA A 58 -10.35 8.70 18.37
CA ALA A 58 -11.40 9.49 17.75
C ALA A 58 -11.31 9.47 16.22
N ASP A 59 -12.41 9.85 15.58
CA ASP A 59 -12.49 10.11 14.14
C ASP A 59 -11.77 11.41 13.80
N PHE A 60 -11.09 11.46 12.66
CA PHE A 60 -10.51 12.71 12.16
C PHE A 60 -11.42 13.45 11.18
N GLY A 61 -12.27 12.72 10.47
CA GLY A 61 -13.16 13.26 9.44
C GLY A 61 -13.48 12.21 8.38
N THR A 62 -13.83 12.65 7.18
CA THR A 62 -14.21 11.77 6.07
C THR A 62 -13.00 11.38 5.24
N GLY A 63 -12.76 10.08 5.11
CA GLY A 63 -11.82 9.45 4.18
C GLY A 63 -10.38 9.92 4.32
N LEU A 64 -9.58 9.23 5.14
CA LEU A 64 -8.14 9.44 5.15
C LEU A 64 -7.55 8.93 3.83
N ARG A 65 -6.61 9.70 3.28
CA ARG A 65 -6.01 9.47 1.95
C ARG A 65 -4.53 9.17 2.04
N HIS A 66 -3.89 9.61 3.11
CA HIS A 66 -2.45 9.51 3.29
C HIS A 66 -2.13 9.12 4.72
N LEU A 67 -1.03 8.39 4.88
CA LEU A 67 -0.47 8.01 6.16
C LEU A 67 1.06 7.99 6.03
N TRP A 68 1.72 8.56 7.02
CA TRP A 68 3.16 8.53 7.17
C TRP A 68 3.51 8.28 8.65
N THR A 69 4.53 7.47 8.89
CA THR A 69 5.07 7.23 10.23
C THR A 69 6.57 7.37 10.19
N GLY A 70 7.15 8.08 11.14
CA GLY A 70 8.59 8.21 11.24
C GLY A 70 9.01 9.00 12.46
N HIS A 71 10.30 9.29 12.54
CA HIS A 71 10.87 10.12 13.60
C HIS A 71 11.25 11.47 13.00
N LEU A 72 10.80 12.54 13.65
CA LEU A 72 11.28 13.91 13.42
C LEU A 72 12.00 14.37 14.69
N THR A 73 12.57 15.57 14.68
CA THR A 73 13.29 16.12 15.84
C THR A 73 12.50 16.01 17.16
N PRO A 74 11.19 16.32 17.19
CA PRO A 74 10.39 16.22 18.41
C PRO A 74 10.00 14.77 18.82
N GLY A 75 10.44 13.76 18.07
CA GLY A 75 10.18 12.35 18.31
C GLY A 75 9.34 11.67 17.21
N GLU A 76 8.80 10.50 17.56
CA GLU A 76 7.94 9.72 16.65
C GLU A 76 6.65 10.49 16.31
N ARG A 77 6.24 10.44 15.04
CA ARG A 77 5.02 11.06 14.54
C ARG A 77 4.27 10.12 13.60
N ILE A 78 2.95 10.16 13.71
CA ILE A 78 2.01 9.52 12.80
C ILE A 78 1.20 10.64 12.16
N LEU A 79 1.58 11.01 10.94
CA LEU A 79 0.93 12.06 10.15
C LEU A 79 -0.03 11.39 9.17
N PHE A 80 -1.20 11.99 8.97
CA PHE A 80 -2.19 11.54 8.01
C PHE A 80 -2.91 12.76 7.43
N ALA A 81 -3.65 12.56 6.34
CA ALA A 81 -4.43 13.63 5.73
C ALA A 81 -5.71 13.10 5.12
N ASN A 82 -6.76 13.91 5.14
CA ASN A 82 -7.97 13.70 4.36
C ASN A 82 -7.98 14.65 3.15
N ALA A 83 -9.15 14.87 2.55
CA ALA A 83 -9.31 15.77 1.40
C ALA A 83 -9.10 17.26 1.69
N SER A 84 -9.15 17.67 2.95
CA SER A 84 -9.31 19.06 3.39
C SER A 84 -8.33 19.48 4.46
N ASP A 85 -7.78 18.55 5.25
CA ASP A 85 -6.97 18.81 6.43
C ASP A 85 -5.83 17.79 6.57
N PHE A 86 -4.76 18.22 7.24
CA PHE A 86 -3.71 17.37 7.78
C PHE A 86 -3.93 17.10 9.25
N GLY A 87 -3.67 15.88 9.69
CA GLY A 87 -3.78 15.46 11.07
C GLY A 87 -2.54 14.73 11.55
N VAL A 88 -2.30 14.80 12.85
CA VAL A 88 -1.24 14.06 13.54
C VAL A 88 -1.78 13.40 14.79
N LEU A 89 -1.27 12.23 15.16
CA LEU A 89 -1.62 11.63 16.46
C LEU A 89 -0.70 12.18 17.57
N ASN A 90 -1.32 12.67 18.64
CA ASN A 90 -0.66 12.86 19.94
C ASN A 90 -1.00 11.65 20.83
N GLY A 91 -0.11 10.67 20.86
CA GLY A 91 -0.43 9.34 21.38
C GLY A 91 -1.42 8.63 20.45
N THR A 92 -2.69 8.52 20.88
CA THR A 92 -3.81 7.97 20.08
C THR A 92 -4.79 9.05 19.62
N THR A 93 -4.67 10.26 20.15
CA THR A 93 -5.65 11.34 19.91
C THR A 93 -5.30 12.11 18.64
N PRO A 94 -6.21 12.19 17.65
CA PRO A 94 -6.03 13.04 16.48
C PRO A 94 -5.98 14.52 16.84
N VAL A 95 -5.00 15.23 16.30
CA VAL A 95 -4.89 16.69 16.31
C VAL A 95 -4.99 17.18 14.88
N ASN A 96 -5.93 18.10 14.60
CA ASN A 96 -6.06 18.74 13.30
C ASN A 96 -5.04 19.87 13.17
N LEU A 97 -4.12 19.75 12.21
CA LEU A 97 -3.12 20.76 11.86
C LEU A 97 -3.66 21.79 10.85
N GLY A 98 -4.85 21.58 10.28
CA GLY A 98 -5.41 22.39 9.21
C GLY A 98 -4.71 22.17 7.88
N GLY A 99 -4.58 23.23 7.07
CA GLY A 99 -4.06 23.15 5.70
C GLY A 99 -5.15 22.76 4.69
N PRO A 100 -4.80 22.47 3.43
CA PRO A 100 -5.76 22.10 2.39
C PRO A 100 -5.95 20.58 2.21
N GLY A 101 -5.29 19.74 3.04
CA GLY A 101 -5.30 18.29 2.91
C GLY A 101 -4.61 17.78 1.64
N LEU A 102 -4.96 16.57 1.21
CA LEU A 102 -4.39 15.91 0.03
C LEU A 102 -5.47 15.33 -0.90
N THR A 103 -5.21 15.37 -2.21
CA THR A 103 -6.10 14.75 -3.21
C THR A 103 -6.00 13.22 -3.24
N GLY A 104 -4.94 12.66 -2.66
CA GLY A 104 -4.63 11.23 -2.61
C GLY A 104 -3.34 10.99 -1.81
N PRO A 105 -2.90 9.73 -1.65
CA PRO A 105 -1.65 9.45 -0.97
C PRO A 105 -0.45 10.10 -1.70
N ALA A 106 0.44 10.72 -0.93
CA ALA A 106 1.64 11.38 -1.42
C ALA A 106 2.90 10.60 -1.01
N VAL A 107 3.97 10.75 -1.80
CA VAL A 107 5.32 10.29 -1.40
C VAL A 107 5.93 11.34 -0.49
N CYS A 108 6.52 10.89 0.61
CA CYS A 108 7.19 11.75 1.57
C CYS A 108 8.68 11.45 1.65
N ALA A 109 9.48 12.46 1.92
CA ALA A 109 10.91 12.33 2.16
C ALA A 109 11.31 13.14 3.39
N GLU A 110 12.06 12.52 4.30
CA GLU A 110 12.53 13.14 5.53
C GLU A 110 14.04 13.42 5.41
N ILE A 111 14.45 14.64 5.77
CA ILE A 111 15.84 15.10 5.75
C ILE A 111 16.00 16.26 6.73
N GLY A 112 17.06 16.28 7.53
CA GLY A 112 17.30 17.36 8.49
C GLY A 112 16.16 17.63 9.48
N GLY A 113 15.35 16.63 9.84
CA GLY A 113 14.20 16.80 10.73
C GLY A 113 12.97 17.46 10.07
N LEU A 114 12.98 17.59 8.74
CA LEU A 114 11.88 18.11 7.94
C LEU A 114 11.29 17.00 7.07
N LEU A 115 9.97 16.85 7.13
CA LEU A 115 9.22 16.00 6.24
C LEU A 115 8.72 16.81 5.04
N PHE A 116 9.25 16.53 3.86
CA PHE A 116 8.75 17.02 2.59
C PHE A 116 7.68 16.07 2.07
N ILE A 117 6.48 16.59 1.83
CA ILE A 117 5.31 15.83 1.42
C ILE A 117 4.96 16.23 -0.02
N GLY A 118 4.75 15.24 -0.88
CA GLY A 118 4.29 15.46 -2.25
C GLY A 118 3.04 16.34 -2.30
N GLY A 119 2.98 17.24 -3.28
CA GLY A 119 1.98 18.32 -3.34
C GLY A 119 2.49 19.65 -2.77
N GLY A 120 3.71 19.68 -2.23
CA GLY A 120 4.39 20.92 -1.84
C GLY A 120 4.16 21.33 -0.39
N PHE A 121 4.19 20.38 0.54
CA PHE A 121 4.05 20.68 1.98
C PHE A 121 5.31 20.30 2.76
N ILE A 122 5.56 21.02 3.85
CA ILE A 122 6.66 20.75 4.78
C ILE A 122 6.09 20.62 6.19
N TYR A 123 6.55 19.61 6.92
CA TYR A 123 6.14 19.34 8.29
C TYR A 123 7.34 19.06 9.20
N GLY A 124 7.42 19.74 10.35
CA GLY A 124 8.53 19.63 11.31
C GLY A 124 8.24 18.79 12.56
N GLY A 125 7.01 18.27 12.72
CA GLY A 125 6.64 17.43 13.87
C GLY A 125 5.79 18.12 14.95
N SER A 126 5.24 19.31 14.68
CA SER A 126 4.37 20.04 15.62
C SER A 126 3.09 19.27 15.97
N LEU A 127 2.62 19.44 17.21
CA LEU A 127 1.31 18.98 17.68
C LEU A 127 0.35 20.17 17.91
N LYS A 128 0.65 21.36 17.39
CA LYS A 128 -0.23 22.54 17.48
C LYS A 128 -1.27 22.55 16.37
N ALA A 129 -2.51 22.87 16.74
CA ALA A 129 -3.63 22.92 15.80
C ALA A 129 -3.67 24.20 14.94
N ALA A 130 -2.87 25.21 15.29
CA ALA A 130 -2.85 26.48 14.59
C ALA A 130 -1.43 27.04 14.47
N SER A 131 -1.20 27.79 13.40
CA SER A 131 -0.01 28.62 13.26
C SER A 131 -0.07 29.82 14.21
N TYR A 132 1.10 30.33 14.61
CA TYR A 132 1.25 31.48 15.49
C TYR A 132 2.16 32.53 14.84
N THR A 133 1.67 33.75 14.67
CA THR A 133 2.47 34.87 14.17
C THR A 133 2.78 35.78 15.34
N THR A 134 4.06 36.07 15.58
CA THR A 134 4.42 37.12 16.53
C THR A 134 4.05 38.46 15.92
N SER A 135 3.56 39.38 16.75
CA SER A 135 3.10 40.68 16.29
C SER A 135 3.68 41.78 17.16
N GLY A 136 4.20 42.82 16.52
CA GLY A 136 4.64 44.04 17.21
C GLY A 136 6.13 44.33 17.08
N GLY A 137 6.86 43.59 16.24
CA GLY A 137 8.27 43.84 15.96
C GLY A 137 9.16 43.67 17.19
N ASN A 138 8.90 42.65 18.01
CA ASN A 138 9.63 42.40 19.26
C ASN A 138 10.47 41.11 19.20
N THR A 139 10.43 40.37 18.09
CA THR A 139 11.20 39.15 17.93
C THR A 139 12.60 39.46 17.41
N ASN A 140 13.61 39.01 18.16
CA ASN A 140 15.02 39.11 17.80
C ASN A 140 15.50 37.78 17.18
N MET A 141 16.06 37.89 15.99
CA MET A 141 16.65 36.79 15.22
C MET A 141 18.05 37.21 14.79
N THR A 142 19.07 36.44 15.18
CA THR A 142 20.48 36.77 14.90
C THR A 142 21.07 35.77 13.91
N ASN A 143 21.68 36.27 12.84
CA ASN A 143 22.38 35.42 11.87
C ASN A 143 23.49 34.62 12.56
N GLY A 144 23.54 33.32 12.30
CA GLY A 144 24.48 32.38 12.91
C GLY A 144 24.07 31.89 14.29
N SER A 145 22.90 32.28 14.81
CA SER A 145 22.35 31.81 16.09
C SER A 145 21.11 30.95 15.88
N ALA A 146 21.00 29.85 16.61
CA ALA A 146 19.78 29.04 16.69
C ALA A 146 18.74 29.62 17.68
N VAL A 147 19.13 30.60 18.49
CA VAL A 147 18.28 31.18 19.53
C VAL A 147 17.47 32.32 18.94
N VAL A 148 16.15 32.25 19.12
CA VAL A 148 15.18 33.31 18.80
C VAL A 148 14.51 33.75 20.08
N THR A 149 14.47 35.07 20.32
CA THR A 149 13.82 35.64 21.50
C THR A 149 12.70 36.59 21.13
N ASP A 150 11.68 36.68 21.97
CA ASP A 150 10.59 37.66 21.84
C ASP A 150 10.40 38.37 23.18
N ALA A 151 10.57 39.70 23.18
CA ALA A 151 10.48 40.50 24.39
C ALA A 151 9.07 40.54 25.00
N THR A 152 8.03 40.27 24.21
CA THR A 152 6.62 40.28 24.62
C THR A 152 6.13 38.94 25.16
N GLY A 153 6.86 37.85 24.94
CA GLY A 153 6.50 36.50 25.37
C GLY A 153 5.45 35.83 24.48
N GLY A 154 4.83 34.76 24.99
CA GLY A 154 3.79 33.98 24.31
C GLY A 154 4.26 32.67 23.66
N PHE A 155 5.55 32.32 23.72
CA PHE A 155 6.03 31.08 23.11
C PHE A 155 5.53 29.84 23.84
N THR A 156 5.44 29.84 25.17
CA THR A 156 5.03 28.62 25.91
C THR A 156 3.57 28.24 25.65
N ALA A 157 2.73 29.22 25.37
CA ALA A 157 1.32 29.00 25.04
C ALA A 157 1.11 28.60 23.59
N ASN A 158 1.87 29.17 22.66
CA ASN A 158 1.55 29.12 21.23
C ASN A 158 2.50 28.24 20.40
N VAL A 159 3.74 28.07 20.83
CA VAL A 159 4.78 27.34 20.09
C VAL A 159 5.03 25.97 20.75
N ASP A 160 5.35 24.97 19.94
CA ASP A 160 5.86 23.69 20.41
C ASP A 160 7.05 23.20 19.57
N PRO A 161 7.84 22.25 20.10
CA PRO A 161 8.84 21.55 19.30
C PRO A 161 8.22 20.96 18.02
N GLY A 162 8.84 21.27 16.88
CA GLY A 162 8.39 20.82 15.57
C GLY A 162 7.58 21.84 14.77
N MET A 163 7.23 23.00 15.33
CA MET A 163 6.74 24.12 14.51
C MET A 163 7.85 24.63 13.58
N LEU A 164 7.43 25.15 12.44
CA LEU A 164 8.29 25.70 11.40
C LEU A 164 8.26 27.23 11.49
N LEU A 165 9.35 27.83 11.97
CA LEU A 165 9.53 29.28 11.95
C LEU A 165 9.85 29.73 10.52
N GLN A 166 9.09 30.70 10.02
CA GLN A 166 9.37 31.42 8.78
C GLN A 166 9.30 32.93 8.99
N ARG A 167 10.20 33.67 8.35
CA ARG A 167 10.14 35.13 8.26
C ARG A 167 9.96 35.55 6.80
N GLY A 168 8.85 36.18 6.47
CA GLY A 168 8.55 36.57 5.09
C GLY A 168 8.61 35.35 4.16
N ASN A 169 9.39 35.44 3.07
CA ASN A 169 9.61 34.34 2.11
C ASN A 169 10.96 33.64 2.30
N GLU A 170 11.57 33.77 3.48
CA GLU A 170 12.81 33.04 3.80
C GLU A 170 12.53 31.54 3.97
N ARG A 171 13.61 30.76 4.12
CA ARG A 171 13.52 29.32 4.41
C ARG A 171 12.82 29.07 5.76
N VAL A 172 12.24 27.88 5.91
CA VAL A 172 11.64 27.46 7.18
C VAL A 172 12.69 26.80 8.09
N TYR A 173 12.56 27.03 9.39
CA TYR A 173 13.43 26.49 10.44
C TYR A 173 12.60 25.69 11.45
N VAL A 174 13.07 24.50 11.87
CA VAL A 174 12.35 23.70 12.87
C VAL A 174 12.67 24.20 14.27
N VAL A 175 11.64 24.40 15.10
CA VAL A 175 11.81 24.63 16.54
C VAL A 175 12.22 23.32 17.22
N GLU A 176 13.40 23.30 17.83
CA GLU A 176 13.91 22.15 18.61
C GLU A 176 13.32 22.15 20.03
N THR A 177 13.43 23.27 20.74
CA THR A 177 12.94 23.42 22.10
C THR A 177 12.28 24.78 22.32
N VAL A 178 11.30 24.79 23.22
CA VAL A 178 10.73 26.02 23.79
C VAL A 178 11.32 26.18 25.19
N ASP A 179 12.34 27.03 25.32
CA ASP A 179 13.15 27.14 26.53
C ASP A 179 12.44 27.96 27.62
N SER A 180 11.68 28.97 27.21
CA SER A 180 10.88 29.83 28.09
C SER A 180 9.79 30.55 27.30
N ASP A 181 8.96 31.35 27.97
CA ASP A 181 7.91 32.12 27.29
C ASP A 181 8.44 33.15 26.29
N THR A 182 9.71 33.55 26.43
CA THR A 182 10.38 34.56 25.61
C THR A 182 11.51 34.01 24.75
N GLN A 183 11.79 32.70 24.80
CA GLN A 183 12.91 32.10 24.05
C GLN A 183 12.57 30.72 23.49
N VAL A 184 12.93 30.52 22.23
CA VAL A 184 12.97 29.21 21.56
C VAL A 184 14.35 28.96 20.96
N THR A 185 14.70 27.68 20.81
CA THR A 185 15.91 27.24 20.12
C THR A 185 15.52 26.43 18.88
N LEU A 186 16.13 26.75 17.75
CA LEU A 186 15.96 26.10 16.45
C LEU A 186 16.94 24.94 16.27
N THR A 187 16.60 23.97 15.42
CA THR A 187 17.50 22.83 15.08
C THR A 187 18.75 23.25 14.32
N GLU A 188 18.69 24.41 13.69
CA GLU A 188 19.77 24.99 12.91
C GLU A 188 19.84 26.50 13.11
N ALA A 189 21.05 27.06 12.93
CA ALA A 189 21.26 28.49 13.08
C ALA A 189 20.49 29.27 12.02
N TYR A 190 19.88 30.39 12.42
CA TYR A 190 19.24 31.32 11.51
C TYR A 190 20.26 31.89 10.53
N GLU A 191 19.98 31.83 9.23
CA GLU A 191 20.90 32.26 8.15
C GLU A 191 20.41 33.53 7.45
N GLY A 192 19.25 34.08 7.83
CA GLY A 192 18.73 35.32 7.29
C GLY A 192 19.38 36.57 7.90
N VAL A 193 18.81 37.74 7.62
CA VAL A 193 19.38 39.03 8.08
C VAL A 193 19.08 39.26 9.57
N THR A 194 20.11 39.48 10.39
CA THR A 194 19.97 39.83 11.81
C THR A 194 18.99 41.00 12.00
N THR A 195 18.00 40.83 12.87
CA THR A 195 16.96 41.81 13.15
C THR A 195 16.47 41.69 14.58
N THR A 196 16.15 42.82 15.21
CA THR A 196 15.53 42.88 16.54
C THR A 196 14.05 43.23 16.48
N THR A 197 13.47 43.30 15.27
CA THR A 197 12.08 43.73 15.02
C THR A 197 11.34 42.83 14.04
N ALA A 198 11.59 41.51 14.09
CA ALA A 198 10.91 40.57 13.23
C ALA A 198 9.48 40.27 13.73
N ASP A 199 8.62 39.89 12.77
CA ASP A 199 7.31 39.29 13.00
C ASP A 199 7.27 37.92 12.27
N PRO A 200 8.03 36.89 12.71
CA PRO A 200 7.97 35.56 12.12
C PRO A 200 6.61 34.88 12.36
N THR A 201 6.31 33.94 11.48
CA THR A 201 5.19 32.99 11.65
C THR A 201 5.75 31.61 11.95
N PHE A 202 5.20 30.98 12.98
CA PHE A 202 5.41 29.60 13.36
C PHE A 202 4.28 28.78 12.75
N HIS A 203 4.60 27.98 11.75
CA HIS A 203 3.66 27.10 11.06
C HIS A 203 3.66 25.73 11.71
N ASN A 204 2.48 25.19 11.96
CA ASN A 204 2.31 23.81 12.36
C ASN A 204 2.45 22.84 11.17
N ILE A 205 1.98 23.27 9.99
CA ILE A 205 2.31 22.69 8.68
C ILE A 205 2.49 23.82 7.67
N TYR A 206 3.49 23.70 6.80
CA TYR A 206 3.83 24.75 5.85
C TYR A 206 3.48 24.34 4.41
N THR A 207 2.94 25.29 3.63
CA THR A 207 2.65 25.10 2.21
C THR A 207 3.65 25.90 1.38
N ILE A 208 4.38 25.23 0.50
CA ILE A 208 5.38 25.86 -0.37
C ILE A 208 4.68 26.79 -1.35
N THR A 209 5.14 28.04 -1.40
CA THR A 209 4.69 29.07 -2.33
C THR A 209 5.73 29.31 -3.42
N THR A 210 5.34 30.00 -4.48
CA THR A 210 6.27 30.35 -5.58
C THR A 210 7.35 31.35 -5.18
N ALA A 211 7.20 32.03 -4.04
CA ALA A 211 8.19 33.00 -3.54
C ALA A 211 9.25 32.36 -2.65
N ASP A 212 9.08 31.08 -2.29
CA ASP A 212 9.96 30.37 -1.38
C ASP A 212 11.24 29.92 -2.07
N PRO A 213 12.30 29.61 -1.29
CA PRO A 213 13.48 28.94 -1.82
C PRO A 213 13.22 27.48 -2.23
N TYR A 214 12.05 26.92 -1.87
CA TYR A 214 11.64 25.56 -2.22
C TYR A 214 10.76 25.55 -3.47
N VAL A 215 10.67 24.39 -4.12
CA VAL A 215 9.73 24.19 -5.23
C VAL A 215 8.79 23.04 -4.89
N ALA A 216 7.49 23.30 -5.05
CA ALA A 216 6.47 22.29 -4.93
C ALA A 216 6.64 21.21 -6.02
N SER A 217 6.63 19.95 -5.60
CA SER A 217 6.79 18.76 -6.44
C SER A 217 5.79 17.69 -6.02
N ASP A 218 5.36 16.87 -6.98
CA ASP A 218 4.46 15.74 -6.71
C ASP A 218 5.18 14.63 -5.93
N THR A 219 6.49 14.50 -6.11
CA THR A 219 7.32 13.52 -5.39
C THR A 219 8.63 14.13 -4.92
N TYR A 220 9.05 13.69 -3.74
CA TYR A 220 10.34 13.97 -3.14
C TYR A 220 11.02 12.65 -2.78
N THR A 221 12.34 12.62 -2.82
CA THR A 221 13.13 11.48 -2.32
C THR A 221 14.44 11.98 -1.75
N VAL A 222 15.03 11.22 -0.83
CA VAL A 222 16.33 11.54 -0.27
C VAL A 222 17.34 10.46 -0.65
N SER A 223 18.51 10.88 -1.09
CA SER A 223 19.61 9.97 -1.39
C SER A 223 20.92 10.62 -0.97
N THR A 224 21.72 9.90 -0.19
CA THR A 224 23.03 10.36 0.31
C THR A 224 22.99 11.78 0.90
N ALA A 225 22.08 12.03 1.84
CA ALA A 225 21.92 13.33 2.51
C ALA A 225 21.59 14.51 1.57
N ARG A 226 21.02 14.23 0.39
CA ARG A 226 20.46 15.23 -0.52
C ARG A 226 18.97 15.03 -0.67
N LEU A 227 18.23 16.15 -0.64
CA LEU A 227 16.85 16.19 -1.04
C LEU A 227 16.77 16.29 -2.55
N LEU A 228 15.97 15.45 -3.18
CA LEU A 228 15.70 15.49 -4.60
C LEU A 228 14.22 15.76 -4.86
N TRP A 229 13.97 16.54 -5.90
CA TRP A 229 12.63 16.81 -6.44
C TRP A 229 12.71 16.93 -7.95
N HIS A 230 11.57 16.97 -8.62
CA HIS A 230 11.55 17.05 -10.08
C HIS A 230 10.55 18.06 -10.61
N THR A 231 10.87 18.60 -11.77
CA THR A 231 9.90 19.28 -12.64
C THR A 231 9.37 18.28 -13.67
N THR A 232 8.72 18.78 -14.72
CA THR A 232 8.30 17.96 -15.86
C THR A 232 9.49 17.22 -16.50
N ARG A 233 10.71 17.80 -16.50
CA ARG A 233 11.84 17.27 -17.29
C ARG A 233 13.20 17.28 -16.61
N ARG A 234 13.31 17.87 -15.42
CA ARG A 234 14.57 17.99 -14.70
C ARG A 234 14.42 17.43 -13.30
N VAL A 235 15.44 16.71 -12.84
CA VAL A 235 15.61 16.30 -11.45
C VAL A 235 16.64 17.21 -10.82
N TYR A 236 16.23 17.92 -9.78
CA TYR A 236 17.07 18.81 -9.00
C TYR A 236 17.47 18.10 -7.71
N PHE A 237 18.61 18.47 -7.15
CA PHE A 237 19.07 17.95 -5.87
C PHE A 237 19.73 19.06 -5.05
N SER A 238 19.60 18.97 -3.73
CA SER A 238 20.24 19.92 -2.83
C SER A 238 21.75 19.65 -2.71
N PRO A 239 22.57 20.65 -2.35
CA PRO A 239 24.00 20.46 -2.13
C PRO A 239 24.33 19.42 -1.05
N LEU A 240 25.48 18.76 -1.21
CA LEU A 240 26.10 17.97 -0.13
C LEU A 240 26.84 18.99 0.75
N ARG A 241 26.37 19.24 1.97
CA ARG A 241 27.18 20.07 2.86
C ARG A 241 28.29 19.21 3.44
N THR A 242 29.53 19.62 3.22
CA THR A 242 30.75 18.89 3.60
C THR A 242 31.24 19.20 5.01
N THR A 243 30.57 20.10 5.73
CA THR A 243 30.85 20.40 7.15
C THR A 243 29.73 19.87 8.01
N ALA A 244 30.08 18.96 8.90
CA ALA A 244 29.18 18.50 9.94
C ALA A 244 28.84 19.66 10.91
N PRO A 245 27.62 19.69 11.46
CA PRO A 245 26.50 18.80 11.22
C PRO A 245 25.39 19.58 10.49
N GLN A 246 25.23 19.43 9.17
CA GLN A 246 23.93 19.73 8.55
C GLN A 246 23.84 19.25 7.12
N GLU A 247 22.87 18.39 6.84
CA GLU A 247 22.27 18.24 5.53
C GLU A 247 21.62 19.60 5.18
N ASN A 248 21.84 20.16 3.99
CA ASN A 248 21.18 21.42 3.60
C ASN A 248 20.06 21.11 2.59
N PRO A 249 18.82 20.87 3.04
CA PRO A 249 17.69 20.65 2.14
C PRO A 249 17.11 21.95 1.58
N HIS A 250 17.67 23.12 1.90
CA HIS A 250 17.04 24.42 1.69
C HIS A 250 17.52 25.18 0.47
N THR A 251 18.62 24.75 -0.13
CA THR A 251 19.20 25.44 -1.28
C THR A 251 19.20 24.51 -2.49
N PHE A 252 18.81 25.05 -3.64
CA PHE A 252 18.88 24.38 -4.93
C PHE A 252 19.57 25.32 -5.91
N ASN A 253 20.78 24.97 -6.34
CA ASN A 253 21.47 25.76 -7.35
C ASN A 253 20.78 25.58 -8.70
N ALA A 254 20.71 26.66 -9.48
CA ALA A 254 20.10 26.64 -10.80
C ALA A 254 20.78 25.67 -11.79
N THR A 255 22.01 25.23 -11.49
CA THR A 255 22.82 24.31 -12.30
C THR A 255 22.82 22.87 -11.80
N ASP A 256 22.31 22.61 -10.59
CA ASP A 256 22.39 21.30 -9.93
C ASP A 256 21.19 20.45 -10.33
N TYR A 257 21.17 20.04 -11.61
CA TYR A 257 20.10 19.21 -12.15
C TYR A 257 20.58 18.26 -13.25
N HIS A 258 19.81 17.18 -13.43
CA HIS A 258 19.88 16.31 -14.61
C HIS A 258 18.61 16.46 -15.44
N THR A 259 18.74 16.44 -16.77
CA THR A 259 17.62 16.59 -17.70
C THR A 259 17.34 15.29 -18.42
N VAL A 260 16.07 14.87 -18.45
CA VAL A 260 15.64 13.74 -19.28
C VAL A 260 15.51 14.19 -20.76
N PRO A 261 15.81 13.31 -21.74
CA PRO A 261 15.72 13.64 -23.17
C PRO A 261 14.34 14.18 -23.60
N ASP A 262 14.32 14.89 -24.73
CA ASP A 262 13.10 15.44 -25.33
C ASP A 262 12.05 14.34 -25.58
N GLY A 263 10.78 14.66 -25.30
CA GLY A 263 9.66 13.72 -25.43
C GLY A 263 9.35 12.91 -24.17
N ASN A 264 10.23 12.92 -23.15
CA ASN A 264 9.97 12.26 -21.87
C ASN A 264 9.54 13.25 -20.79
N ARG A 265 8.50 12.88 -20.03
CA ARG A 265 8.07 13.58 -18.82
C ARG A 265 8.36 12.72 -17.59
N ILE A 266 8.88 13.32 -16.53
CA ILE A 266 9.06 12.66 -15.23
C ILE A 266 7.71 12.51 -14.54
N ILE A 267 7.43 11.30 -14.06
CA ILE A 267 6.20 10.90 -13.36
C ILE A 267 6.47 10.79 -11.86
N GLY A 268 7.66 10.35 -11.47
CA GLY A 268 8.06 10.27 -10.07
C GLY A 268 9.54 9.90 -9.92
N ILE A 269 10.05 10.06 -8.70
CA ILE A 269 11.41 9.68 -8.32
C ILE A 269 11.38 8.85 -7.04
N ALA A 270 12.31 7.91 -6.90
CA ALA A 270 12.52 7.14 -5.68
C ALA A 270 14.00 6.76 -5.56
N SER A 271 14.49 6.55 -4.34
CA SER A 271 15.88 6.18 -4.08
C SER A 271 16.03 4.76 -3.52
N ILE A 272 17.16 4.13 -3.84
CA ILE A 272 17.66 2.88 -3.27
C ILE A 272 19.11 3.11 -2.89
N GLY A 273 19.39 3.24 -1.60
CA GLY A 273 20.74 3.55 -1.12
C GLY A 273 21.28 4.83 -1.73
N GLN A 274 22.26 4.72 -2.63
CA GLN A 274 22.91 5.86 -3.31
C GLN A 274 22.45 6.05 -4.76
N ILE A 275 21.49 5.24 -5.22
CA ILE A 275 20.94 5.30 -6.58
C ILE A 275 19.57 5.96 -6.51
N VAL A 276 19.33 6.90 -7.42
CA VAL A 276 18.01 7.48 -7.63
C VAL A 276 17.44 6.94 -8.93
N LEU A 277 16.25 6.37 -8.87
CA LEU A 277 15.46 5.96 -10.01
C LEU A 277 14.50 7.08 -10.39
N VAL A 278 14.54 7.47 -11.66
CA VAL A 278 13.71 8.51 -12.24
C VAL A 278 12.75 7.86 -13.23
N PHE A 279 11.48 7.84 -12.87
CA PHE A 279 10.42 7.22 -13.67
C PHE A 279 9.86 8.24 -14.64
N THR A 280 9.82 7.90 -15.93
CA THR A 280 9.35 8.77 -16.99
C THR A 280 8.33 8.08 -17.88
N THR A 281 7.66 8.85 -18.75
CA THR A 281 6.77 8.33 -19.79
C THR A 281 7.47 7.44 -20.81
N GLY A 282 8.80 7.49 -20.92
CA GLY A 282 9.60 6.69 -21.85
C GLY A 282 10.54 5.70 -21.18
N GLY A 283 10.30 5.35 -19.91
CA GLY A 283 11.08 4.36 -19.17
C GLY A 283 11.64 4.85 -17.85
N VAL A 284 12.54 4.03 -17.29
CA VAL A 284 13.21 4.25 -16.00
C VAL A 284 14.66 4.62 -16.26
N TRP A 285 15.07 5.74 -15.66
CA TRP A 285 16.44 6.23 -15.69
C TRP A 285 17.08 6.03 -14.33
N ARG A 286 18.38 5.77 -14.32
CA ARG A 286 19.20 5.58 -13.15
C ARG A 286 20.15 6.76 -13.02
N LEU A 287 20.10 7.42 -11.87
CA LEU A 287 21.05 8.45 -11.45
C LEU A 287 21.94 7.87 -10.34
N SER A 288 23.24 7.79 -10.61
CA SER A 288 24.25 7.30 -9.67
C SER A 288 25.33 8.36 -9.41
N GLY A 289 26.08 8.19 -8.33
CA GLY A 289 27.15 9.12 -7.95
C GLY A 289 26.65 10.34 -7.17
N ILE A 290 25.40 10.36 -6.72
CA ILE A 290 24.78 11.50 -6.01
C ILE A 290 25.47 11.86 -4.69
N ALA A 291 26.35 10.98 -4.21
CA ALA A 291 27.27 11.19 -3.09
C ALA A 291 28.39 12.21 -3.36
N TYR A 292 28.51 12.70 -4.60
CA TYR A 292 29.53 13.66 -5.02
C TYR A 292 28.88 14.88 -5.67
N ASN A 293 29.68 15.86 -6.09
CA ASN A 293 29.16 16.96 -6.92
C ASN A 293 29.02 16.48 -8.37
N ILE A 294 28.27 17.19 -9.22
CA ILE A 294 28.13 16.78 -10.63
C ILE A 294 29.51 16.63 -11.29
N VAL A 295 30.38 17.60 -11.02
CA VAL A 295 31.71 17.72 -11.56
C VAL A 295 32.69 17.88 -10.41
N ASP A 296 33.82 17.18 -10.48
CA ASP A 296 34.91 17.37 -9.54
C ASP A 296 35.49 18.79 -9.71
N SER A 297 35.50 19.56 -8.62
CA SER A 297 36.08 20.91 -8.61
C SER A 297 37.58 20.95 -8.89
N ALA A 298 38.31 19.86 -8.66
CA ALA A 298 39.76 19.78 -8.84
C ALA A 298 40.17 19.31 -10.24
N THR A 299 39.47 18.32 -10.81
CA THR A 299 39.84 17.74 -12.12
C THR A 299 38.91 18.13 -13.26
N GLY A 300 37.69 18.60 -12.96
CA GLY A 300 36.68 18.89 -13.97
C GLY A 300 35.96 17.65 -14.51
N ASP A 301 36.19 16.47 -13.92
CA ASP A 301 35.60 15.21 -14.38
C ASP A 301 34.14 15.06 -13.91
N PRO A 302 33.22 14.59 -14.78
CA PRO A 302 31.86 14.24 -14.38
C PRO A 302 31.86 13.07 -13.37
N GLN A 303 31.22 13.25 -12.22
CA GLN A 303 31.12 12.22 -11.17
C GLN A 303 29.74 11.55 -11.11
N HIS A 304 28.71 12.20 -11.66
CA HIS A 304 27.37 11.63 -11.77
C HIS A 304 27.22 10.82 -13.08
N SER A 305 26.58 9.65 -12.99
CA SER A 305 26.12 8.89 -14.16
C SER A 305 24.60 8.97 -14.23
N PHE A 306 24.08 9.31 -15.41
CA PHE A 306 22.64 9.36 -15.70
C PHE A 306 22.34 8.50 -16.94
N GLU A 307 21.79 7.32 -16.71
CA GLU A 307 21.69 6.26 -17.71
C GLU A 307 20.26 5.70 -17.80
N LEU A 308 19.86 5.29 -19.00
CA LEU A 308 18.56 4.63 -19.20
C LEU A 308 18.67 3.17 -18.76
N LEU A 309 17.91 2.78 -17.74
CA LEU A 309 17.86 1.40 -17.27
C LEU A 309 16.98 0.53 -18.17
N SER A 310 15.80 1.02 -18.52
CA SER A 310 14.85 0.31 -19.41
C SER A 310 13.80 1.27 -19.97
N ARG A 311 13.35 1.03 -21.20
CA ARG A 311 12.27 1.78 -21.86
C ARG A 311 10.87 1.25 -21.55
N ASP A 312 10.78 0.01 -21.09
CA ASP A 312 9.52 -0.73 -21.11
C ASP A 312 8.63 -0.45 -19.89
N TYR A 313 9.16 0.21 -18.87
CA TYR A 313 8.48 0.39 -17.59
C TYR A 313 8.05 1.84 -17.39
N VAL A 314 6.74 2.04 -17.34
CA VAL A 314 6.11 3.34 -17.05
C VAL A 314 5.38 3.23 -15.72
N LEU A 315 5.72 4.12 -14.79
CA LEU A 315 5.13 4.14 -13.45
C LEU A 315 3.62 4.39 -13.51
N ALA A 316 2.83 3.57 -12.81
CA ALA A 316 1.38 3.77 -12.71
C ALA A 316 1.04 4.91 -11.76
N SER A 317 1.67 4.92 -10.57
CA SER A 317 1.59 6.01 -9.61
C SER A 317 2.70 5.89 -8.57
N PRO A 318 3.30 7.02 -8.13
CA PRO A 318 4.40 7.03 -7.19
C PRO A 318 4.01 6.59 -5.76
N ALA A 319 2.75 6.79 -5.36
CA ALA A 319 2.27 6.42 -4.02
C ALA A 319 2.36 4.91 -3.73
N GLY A 320 2.32 4.09 -4.79
CA GLY A 320 2.40 2.64 -4.66
C GLY A 320 3.83 2.09 -4.53
N ILE A 321 4.86 2.95 -4.60
CA ILE A 321 6.25 2.51 -4.46
C ILE A 321 6.52 2.17 -3.00
N ALA A 322 7.08 0.99 -2.74
CA ALA A 322 7.52 0.58 -1.40
C ALA A 322 8.93 0.00 -1.42
N THR A 323 9.64 0.10 -0.30
CA THR A 323 10.96 -0.49 -0.12
C THR A 323 10.84 -1.89 0.53
N TRP A 324 11.63 -2.83 0.04
CA TRP A 324 11.82 -4.14 0.66
C TRP A 324 13.26 -4.59 0.47
N GLU A 325 13.97 -4.78 1.59
CA GLU A 325 15.41 -5.04 1.59
C GLU A 325 16.18 -3.98 0.77
N GLN A 326 16.88 -4.38 -0.29
CA GLN A 326 17.59 -3.49 -1.22
C GLN A 326 16.85 -3.30 -2.55
N TYR A 327 15.54 -3.57 -2.58
CA TYR A 327 14.70 -3.43 -3.76
C TYR A 327 13.60 -2.40 -3.54
N LEU A 328 13.18 -1.76 -4.64
CA LEU A 328 11.90 -1.08 -4.74
C LEU A 328 10.89 -1.99 -5.40
N ILE A 329 9.71 -2.04 -4.83
CA ILE A 329 8.52 -2.61 -5.44
C ILE A 329 7.79 -1.46 -6.13
N VAL A 330 7.67 -1.55 -7.45
CA VAL A 330 7.20 -0.47 -8.30
C VAL A 330 6.01 -0.95 -9.13
N PRO A 331 4.81 -0.40 -8.91
CA PRO A 331 3.66 -0.63 -9.77
C PRO A 331 3.79 0.18 -11.07
N CYS A 332 3.94 -0.50 -12.18
CA CYS A 332 3.96 0.07 -13.53
C CYS A 332 2.61 -0.17 -14.23
N THR A 333 2.34 0.56 -15.31
CA THR A 333 1.06 0.46 -16.04
C THR A 333 0.75 -0.93 -16.56
N ASP A 334 1.76 -1.75 -16.82
CA ASP A 334 1.62 -3.08 -17.39
C ASP A 334 1.70 -4.21 -16.34
N GLY A 335 2.39 -3.98 -15.22
CA GLY A 335 2.65 -4.95 -14.15
C GLY A 335 3.34 -4.35 -12.93
N VAL A 336 3.53 -5.14 -11.87
CA VAL A 336 4.30 -4.74 -10.66
C VAL A 336 5.67 -5.40 -10.71
N TYR A 337 6.72 -4.62 -10.45
CA TYR A 337 8.11 -5.00 -10.61
C TYR A 337 8.91 -4.80 -9.33
N MET A 338 9.94 -5.61 -9.16
CA MET A 338 10.97 -5.45 -8.14
C MET A 338 12.26 -4.98 -8.82
N ILE A 339 12.81 -3.84 -8.37
CA ILE A 339 13.92 -3.13 -9.01
C ILE A 339 15.01 -2.87 -7.97
N ASP A 340 16.24 -3.32 -8.22
CA ASP A 340 17.44 -3.03 -7.40
C ASP A 340 18.22 -1.79 -7.89
N GLY A 341 17.90 -1.32 -9.10
CA GLY A 341 18.60 -0.22 -9.77
C GLY A 341 19.88 -0.63 -10.50
N SER A 342 20.19 -1.92 -10.60
CA SER A 342 21.40 -2.43 -11.26
C SER A 342 21.13 -3.57 -12.25
N SER A 343 20.22 -4.47 -11.89
CA SER A 343 19.82 -5.63 -12.66
C SER A 343 18.54 -5.35 -13.44
N ALA A 344 18.18 -6.28 -14.34
CA ALA A 344 16.90 -6.23 -15.01
C ALA A 344 15.75 -6.37 -13.97
N PRO A 345 14.74 -5.48 -14.00
CA PRO A 345 13.57 -5.58 -13.13
C PRO A 345 12.88 -6.94 -13.17
N VAL A 346 12.52 -7.45 -11.99
CA VAL A 346 11.82 -8.74 -11.84
C VAL A 346 10.32 -8.48 -11.72
N ARG A 347 9.54 -8.97 -12.68
CA ARG A 347 8.07 -8.85 -12.64
C ARG A 347 7.48 -9.77 -11.58
N ILE A 348 6.86 -9.19 -10.54
CA ILE A 348 6.23 -9.93 -9.45
C ILE A 348 4.73 -10.14 -9.68
N SER A 349 4.08 -9.31 -10.51
CA SER A 349 2.64 -9.42 -10.80
C SER A 349 2.25 -10.51 -11.80
N LYS A 350 3.20 -11.32 -12.31
CA LYS A 350 2.97 -12.20 -13.46
C LYS A 350 1.72 -13.09 -13.35
N ARG A 351 1.41 -13.56 -12.14
CA ARG A 351 0.23 -14.41 -11.87
C ARG A 351 -1.09 -13.64 -11.85
N ILE A 352 -1.05 -12.33 -11.67
CA ILE A 352 -2.22 -11.45 -11.56
C ILE A 352 -2.26 -10.39 -12.67
N ASP A 353 -1.40 -10.49 -13.69
CA ASP A 353 -1.30 -9.52 -14.78
C ASP A 353 -2.65 -9.14 -15.39
N PRO A 354 -3.57 -10.10 -15.70
CA PRO A 354 -4.84 -9.73 -16.29
C PRO A 354 -5.72 -8.89 -15.36
N LEU A 355 -5.66 -9.15 -14.04
CA LEU A 355 -6.37 -8.36 -13.03
C LEU A 355 -5.74 -6.98 -12.88
N TRP A 356 -4.42 -6.90 -12.74
CA TRP A 356 -3.69 -5.63 -12.65
C TRP A 356 -3.97 -4.72 -13.84
N GLN A 357 -3.83 -5.26 -15.05
CA GLN A 357 -4.08 -4.51 -16.29
C GLN A 357 -5.55 -4.05 -16.40
N SER A 358 -6.50 -4.79 -15.81
CA SER A 358 -7.89 -4.35 -15.78
C SER A 358 -8.10 -3.12 -14.89
N TYR A 359 -7.44 -3.06 -13.72
CA TYR A 359 -7.47 -1.87 -12.87
C TYR A 359 -6.89 -0.66 -13.58
N MET A 360 -5.74 -0.83 -14.25
CA MET A 360 -5.11 0.24 -15.00
C MET A 360 -5.98 0.72 -16.18
N LYS A 361 -6.63 -0.20 -16.90
CA LYS A 361 -7.56 0.15 -17.99
C LYS A 361 -8.82 0.88 -17.50
N LEU A 362 -9.29 0.58 -16.30
CA LEU A 362 -10.42 1.26 -15.67
C LEU A 362 -10.04 2.64 -15.09
N GLY A 363 -8.76 3.02 -15.14
CA GLY A 363 -8.30 4.31 -14.63
C GLY A 363 -8.15 4.37 -13.11
N TYR A 364 -8.13 3.22 -12.43
CA TYR A 364 -7.87 3.18 -10.99
C TYR A 364 -6.43 3.55 -10.67
N ARG A 365 -6.22 4.13 -9.50
CA ARG A 365 -4.92 4.61 -9.01
C ARG A 365 -4.41 3.71 -7.90
N THR A 366 -3.11 3.74 -7.64
CA THR A 366 -2.55 3.05 -6.48
C THR A 366 -2.63 3.95 -5.24
N GLY A 367 -2.88 3.31 -4.09
CA GLY A 367 -2.78 3.95 -2.78
C GLY A 367 -1.37 3.91 -2.20
N GLY A 368 -1.23 4.39 -0.97
CA GLY A 368 0.01 4.35 -0.22
C GLY A 368 0.38 2.91 0.14
N ALA A 369 1.48 2.41 -0.42
CA ALA A 369 1.88 1.02 -0.23
C ALA A 369 2.92 0.85 0.88
N ALA A 370 2.88 -0.30 1.56
CA ALA A 370 3.86 -0.66 2.59
C ALA A 370 4.18 -2.15 2.57
N VAL A 371 5.32 -2.50 3.15
CA VAL A 371 5.75 -3.90 3.30
C VAL A 371 5.83 -4.24 4.78
N TYR A 372 5.05 -5.24 5.21
CA TYR A 372 4.99 -5.69 6.60
C TYR A 372 4.99 -7.22 6.68
N LYS A 373 5.80 -7.78 7.57
CA LYS A 373 6.04 -9.25 7.69
C LYS A 373 6.22 -9.92 6.32
N SER A 374 7.10 -9.30 5.50
CA SER A 374 7.41 -9.71 4.13
C SER A 374 6.19 -9.82 3.21
N ARG A 375 5.15 -9.02 3.43
CA ARG A 375 4.01 -8.90 2.52
C ARG A 375 3.85 -7.45 2.08
N TYR A 376 3.74 -7.25 0.78
CA TYR A 376 3.52 -5.96 0.16
C TYR A 376 2.01 -5.70 0.05
N PHE A 377 1.53 -4.63 0.68
CA PHE A 377 0.15 -4.17 0.65
C PHE A 377 0.02 -3.03 -0.34
N LEU A 378 -0.80 -3.21 -1.36
CA LEU A 378 -1.05 -2.24 -2.42
C LEU A 378 -2.55 -1.94 -2.55
N PRO A 379 -3.03 -0.82 -1.98
CA PRO A 379 -4.40 -0.38 -2.21
C PRO A 379 -4.64 0.02 -3.66
N ILE A 380 -5.83 -0.30 -4.17
CA ILE A 380 -6.33 0.12 -5.48
C ILE A 380 -7.50 1.06 -5.25
N LEU A 381 -7.32 2.32 -5.65
CA LEU A 381 -8.25 3.41 -5.39
C LEU A 381 -9.09 3.71 -6.63
N GLY A 382 -10.40 3.76 -6.43
CA GLY A 382 -11.35 4.37 -7.35
C GLY A 382 -11.38 5.90 -7.19
N SER A 383 -12.40 6.53 -7.77
CA SER A 383 -12.63 7.97 -7.63
C SER A 383 -13.14 8.36 -6.23
N SER A 384 -13.85 7.44 -5.56
CA SER A 384 -14.58 7.71 -4.32
C SER A 384 -14.62 6.50 -3.38
N ASP A 385 -13.84 5.47 -3.63
CA ASP A 385 -13.81 4.24 -2.84
C ASP A 385 -12.49 3.48 -3.01
N VAL A 386 -12.22 2.56 -2.07
CA VAL A 386 -11.14 1.56 -2.22
C VAL A 386 -11.74 0.33 -2.88
N LYS A 387 -11.19 -0.08 -4.02
CA LYS A 387 -11.71 -1.21 -4.80
C LYS A 387 -11.24 -2.56 -4.26
N ASP A 388 -9.96 -2.65 -3.94
CA ASP A 388 -9.30 -3.85 -3.46
C ASP A 388 -7.93 -3.47 -2.87
N VAL A 389 -7.44 -4.24 -1.89
CA VAL A 389 -6.02 -4.17 -1.47
C VAL A 389 -5.33 -5.44 -1.94
N LEU A 390 -4.39 -5.33 -2.87
CA LEU A 390 -3.59 -6.46 -3.33
C LEU A 390 -2.48 -6.75 -2.33
N VAL A 391 -2.29 -8.01 -1.97
CA VAL A 391 -1.26 -8.44 -1.04
C VAL A 391 -0.35 -9.45 -1.71
N CYS A 392 0.95 -9.18 -1.73
CA CYS A 392 1.96 -10.07 -2.31
C CYS A 392 2.90 -10.60 -1.22
N LYS A 393 3.04 -11.92 -1.12
CA LYS A 393 4.04 -12.54 -0.24
C LYS A 393 5.44 -12.44 -0.84
N MET A 394 6.42 -12.13 0.00
CA MET A 394 7.85 -12.10 -0.30
C MET A 394 8.61 -12.87 0.80
N PRO A 395 9.77 -13.48 0.51
CA PRO A 395 10.35 -13.65 -0.82
C PRO A 395 9.49 -14.55 -1.71
N GLY A 396 9.77 -14.52 -3.02
CA GLY A 396 9.10 -15.40 -3.97
C GLY A 396 9.28 -16.87 -3.62
N GLN A 397 8.24 -17.67 -3.84
CA GLN A 397 8.22 -19.11 -3.67
C GLN A 397 8.78 -19.79 -4.92
N ARG A 398 9.36 -20.99 -4.77
CA ARG A 398 9.88 -21.77 -5.90
C ARG A 398 8.93 -22.91 -6.23
N ASP A 399 8.53 -22.99 -7.49
CA ASP A 399 7.82 -24.16 -8.03
C ASP A 399 8.73 -25.40 -8.00
N ARG A 400 8.14 -26.60 -8.15
CA ARG A 400 8.81 -27.88 -8.43
C ARG A 400 9.76 -27.83 -9.63
N ARG A 401 9.58 -26.85 -10.53
CA ARG A 401 10.47 -26.57 -11.68
C ARG A 401 11.55 -25.52 -11.39
N TYR A 402 11.78 -25.17 -10.12
CA TYR A 402 12.72 -24.13 -9.67
C TYR A 402 12.44 -22.73 -10.23
N LYS A 403 11.21 -22.48 -10.69
CA LYS A 403 10.79 -21.14 -11.12
C LYS A 403 10.30 -20.37 -9.91
N THR A 404 10.86 -19.18 -9.70
CA THR A 404 10.42 -18.28 -8.64
C THR A 404 9.15 -17.57 -9.07
N TYR A 405 8.13 -17.59 -8.22
CA TYR A 405 6.88 -16.85 -8.39
C TYR A 405 6.51 -16.15 -7.09
N PHE A 406 5.61 -15.19 -7.18
CA PHE A 406 5.19 -14.37 -6.05
C PHE A 406 3.70 -14.63 -5.79
N PRO A 407 3.34 -15.19 -4.62
CA PRO A 407 1.95 -15.47 -4.29
C PRO A 407 1.20 -14.17 -4.01
N TRP A 408 0.04 -14.01 -4.64
CA TRP A 408 -0.85 -12.88 -4.43
C TRP A 408 -2.15 -13.31 -3.76
N SER A 409 -2.74 -12.39 -3.01
CA SER A 409 -4.13 -12.43 -2.57
C SER A 409 -4.70 -11.01 -2.58
N ARG A 410 -5.96 -10.84 -2.17
CA ARG A 410 -6.58 -9.54 -2.03
C ARG A 410 -7.43 -9.43 -0.77
N LEU A 411 -7.56 -8.22 -0.26
CA LEU A 411 -8.40 -7.90 0.90
C LEU A 411 -9.59 -7.04 0.47
N ARG A 412 -10.72 -7.23 1.14
CA ARG A 412 -11.99 -6.55 0.89
C ARG A 412 -12.75 -6.23 2.17
N ASN A 413 -13.76 -5.38 2.01
CA ASN A 413 -14.68 -4.89 3.04
C ASN A 413 -14.01 -3.96 4.05
N SER A 414 -14.62 -3.80 5.23
CA SER A 414 -14.28 -2.77 6.20
C SER A 414 -12.81 -2.78 6.58
N GLY A 415 -12.28 -3.92 7.03
CA GLY A 415 -10.87 -4.07 7.32
C GLY A 415 -9.95 -4.05 6.10
N ALA A 416 -10.41 -3.73 4.89
CA ALA A 416 -9.56 -3.49 3.73
C ALA A 416 -9.85 -2.15 3.04
N ASN A 417 -10.77 -1.36 3.58
CA ASN A 417 -11.14 -0.06 3.03
C ASN A 417 -10.10 1.00 3.44
N MET A 418 -8.85 0.78 3.02
CA MET A 418 -7.66 1.52 3.44
C MET A 418 -7.03 2.22 2.23
N ALA A 419 -6.79 3.53 2.31
CA ALA A 419 -6.18 4.28 1.20
C ALA A 419 -4.66 4.25 1.21
N ALA A 420 -4.06 4.10 2.39
CA ALA A 420 -2.61 4.06 2.56
C ALA A 420 -2.23 3.18 3.76
N TYR A 421 -1.09 2.50 3.65
CA TYR A 421 -0.47 1.75 4.73
C TYR A 421 0.89 2.36 5.09
N ALA A 422 1.29 2.23 6.34
CA ALA A 422 2.62 2.60 6.82
C ALA A 422 3.06 1.66 7.96
N VAL A 423 4.36 1.41 8.08
CA VAL A 423 4.91 0.58 9.15
C VAL A 423 5.48 1.46 10.24
N LYS A 424 4.82 1.45 11.39
CA LYS A 424 5.31 2.07 12.61
C LYS A 424 6.40 1.19 13.19
N ASN A 425 7.64 1.68 13.20
CA ASN A 425 8.76 1.00 13.85
C ASN A 425 8.77 1.35 15.33
N ALA A 426 8.13 0.53 16.18
CA ALA A 426 8.14 0.77 17.62
C ALA A 426 9.56 0.69 18.20
N ALA A 427 9.85 1.59 19.15
CA ALA A 427 11.04 1.48 20.01
C ALA A 427 10.90 0.30 21.00
N ASP A 428 12.05 -0.19 21.45
CA ASP A 428 12.31 -1.43 22.20
C ASP A 428 11.21 -1.91 23.20
N PRO A 429 10.75 -3.18 23.16
CA PRO A 429 11.06 -4.19 22.15
C PRO A 429 10.50 -3.81 20.79
N ARG A 430 11.27 -4.09 19.72
CA ARG A 430 10.85 -3.84 18.33
C ARG A 430 9.57 -4.61 18.02
N GLN A 431 8.43 -3.96 18.19
CA GLN A 431 7.12 -4.47 17.84
C GLN A 431 6.57 -3.61 16.70
N PRO A 432 7.04 -3.85 15.45
CA PRO A 432 6.55 -3.07 14.33
C PRO A 432 5.05 -3.30 14.16
N LYS A 433 4.31 -2.21 13.98
CA LYS A 433 2.86 -2.24 13.72
C LYS A 433 2.57 -1.85 12.28
N LEU A 434 1.62 -2.53 11.67
CA LEU A 434 1.07 -2.12 10.38
C LEU A 434 -0.08 -1.15 10.64
N LEU A 435 0.11 0.12 10.33
CA LEU A 435 -0.95 1.13 10.42
C LEU A 435 -1.55 1.39 9.04
N ALA A 436 -2.81 1.80 9.02
CA ALA A 436 -3.54 2.12 7.80
C ALA A 436 -4.43 3.36 7.97
N ALA A 437 -4.61 4.10 6.88
CA ALA A 437 -5.54 5.22 6.77
C ALA A 437 -6.88 4.73 6.20
N GLU A 438 -7.93 4.74 7.02
CA GLU A 438 -9.26 4.32 6.59
C GLU A 438 -9.90 5.28 5.60
N TYR A 439 -10.56 4.72 4.59
CA TYR A 439 -11.29 5.47 3.57
C TYR A 439 -12.80 5.35 3.81
N ALA A 440 -13.28 5.82 4.96
CA ALA A 440 -14.69 5.74 5.38
C ALA A 440 -15.26 7.13 5.71
N ASP A 441 -16.58 7.23 5.87
CA ASP A 441 -17.24 8.50 6.27
C ASP A 441 -16.77 8.99 7.65
N THR A 442 -16.51 8.06 8.57
CA THR A 442 -15.85 8.29 9.85
C THR A 442 -14.51 7.58 9.83
N ALA A 443 -13.47 8.27 9.38
CA ALA A 443 -12.16 7.68 9.14
C ALA A 443 -11.22 7.81 10.34
N ARG A 444 -10.55 6.71 10.66
CA ARG A 444 -9.52 6.59 11.69
C ARG A 444 -8.20 6.09 11.13
N VAL A 445 -7.17 6.24 11.95
CA VAL A 445 -5.95 5.46 11.77
C VAL A 445 -6.19 4.10 12.41
N SER A 446 -5.97 3.03 11.67
CA SER A 446 -6.26 1.66 12.11
C SER A 446 -5.00 0.82 12.24
N ASP A 447 -4.99 -0.05 13.25
CA ASP A 447 -3.95 -1.04 13.50
C ASP A 447 -4.33 -2.36 12.80
N CYS A 448 -3.64 -2.62 11.70
CA CYS A 448 -3.82 -3.79 10.84
C CYS A 448 -2.86 -4.93 11.20
N THR A 449 -2.12 -4.82 12.32
CA THR A 449 -1.20 -5.86 12.80
C THR A 449 -1.93 -7.18 13.06
N GLY A 450 -3.20 -7.10 13.49
CA GLY A 450 -4.09 -8.23 13.77
C GLY A 450 -4.31 -9.17 12.59
N TYR A 451 -4.13 -8.72 11.34
CA TYR A 451 -4.30 -9.59 10.16
C TYR A 451 -3.42 -10.85 10.20
N PHE A 452 -2.25 -10.75 10.82
CA PHE A 452 -1.25 -11.83 10.92
C PHE A 452 -1.31 -12.61 12.23
N SER A 453 -2.23 -12.25 13.11
CA SER A 453 -2.41 -12.92 14.40
C SER A 453 -3.90 -13.11 14.62
N PRO A 454 -4.55 -13.96 13.79
CA PRO A 454 -5.93 -14.34 14.01
C PRO A 454 -6.01 -14.99 15.40
N GLY A 455 -6.99 -14.56 16.16
CA GLY A 455 -7.16 -14.95 17.55
C GLY A 455 -8.42 -14.31 18.09
N VAL A 456 -8.82 -14.70 19.31
CA VAL A 456 -10.04 -14.21 19.95
C VAL A 456 -10.12 -12.68 19.98
N ALA A 457 -8.97 -12.02 20.20
CA ALA A 457 -8.87 -10.57 20.24
C ALA A 457 -9.00 -9.89 18.86
N ASN A 458 -8.66 -10.58 17.77
CA ASN A 458 -8.59 -10.00 16.42
C ASN A 458 -9.49 -10.76 15.45
N LYS A 459 -10.66 -11.22 15.89
CA LYS A 459 -11.57 -12.04 15.06
C LYS A 459 -12.56 -11.22 14.23
N GLN A 460 -12.66 -9.92 14.52
CA GLN A 460 -13.51 -8.95 13.84
C GLN A 460 -12.69 -7.72 13.44
N ASP A 461 -13.13 -7.05 12.38
CA ASP A 461 -12.65 -5.73 11.99
C ASP A 461 -13.15 -4.67 12.97
N ALA A 462 -12.56 -3.47 12.93
CA ALA A 462 -12.78 -2.41 13.92
C ALA A 462 -14.24 -1.91 14.00
N ASP A 463 -15.04 -2.17 12.97
CA ASP A 463 -16.47 -1.87 12.91
C ASP A 463 -17.36 -3.01 13.46
N GLY A 464 -16.75 -4.07 13.99
CA GLY A 464 -17.41 -5.28 14.50
C GLY A 464 -17.80 -6.30 13.42
N THR A 465 -17.51 -6.04 12.15
CA THR A 465 -17.79 -6.99 11.07
C THR A 465 -16.76 -8.11 11.02
N THR A 466 -17.19 -9.29 10.55
CA THR A 466 -16.29 -10.42 10.34
C THR A 466 -15.68 -10.33 8.93
N PRO A 467 -14.35 -10.51 8.76
CA PRO A 467 -13.74 -10.46 7.42
C PRO A 467 -14.27 -11.55 6.48
N ASP A 468 -14.80 -11.20 5.31
CA ASP A 468 -15.31 -12.19 4.35
C ASP A 468 -14.18 -13.05 3.77
N PHE A 469 -14.05 -14.29 4.21
CA PHE A 469 -13.09 -15.24 3.67
C PHE A 469 -13.64 -15.99 2.46
N GLU A 470 -12.94 -15.93 1.34
CA GLU A 470 -13.32 -16.64 0.11
C GLU A 470 -12.08 -17.18 -0.62
N ILE A 471 -12.17 -18.43 -1.09
CA ILE A 471 -11.20 -19.04 -2.01
C ILE A 471 -11.97 -19.59 -3.21
N VAL A 472 -11.60 -19.14 -4.40
CA VAL A 472 -12.08 -19.74 -5.66
C VAL A 472 -10.97 -20.59 -6.24
N PHE A 473 -11.21 -21.89 -6.34
CA PHE A 473 -10.24 -22.83 -6.89
C PHE A 473 -10.21 -22.77 -8.42
N ARG A 474 -9.16 -23.36 -8.99
CA ARG A 474 -9.03 -23.58 -10.44
C ARG A 474 -10.13 -24.51 -10.98
N ASP A 475 -10.25 -24.59 -12.30
CA ASP A 475 -11.12 -25.58 -12.92
C ASP A 475 -10.47 -26.96 -12.89
N PHE A 476 -11.11 -27.90 -12.22
CA PHE A 476 -10.69 -29.30 -12.23
C PHE A 476 -11.33 -30.01 -13.42
N GLU A 477 -10.51 -30.46 -14.37
CA GLU A 477 -10.98 -31.32 -15.45
C GLU A 477 -11.36 -32.69 -14.90
N THR A 478 -12.58 -33.13 -15.20
CA THR A 478 -13.09 -34.40 -14.68
C THR A 478 -12.89 -35.57 -15.63
N GLY A 479 -12.63 -35.37 -16.93
CA GLY A 479 -12.79 -36.47 -17.88
C GLY A 479 -12.29 -36.35 -19.32
N GLY A 480 -11.23 -35.58 -19.62
CA GLY A 480 -10.58 -35.60 -20.94
C GLY A 480 -11.56 -35.43 -22.11
N LEU A 481 -12.34 -34.34 -22.10
CA LEU A 481 -13.46 -34.02 -23.01
C LEU A 481 -14.82 -34.70 -22.71
N THR A 482 -14.92 -35.65 -21.78
CA THR A 482 -16.20 -36.29 -21.39
C THR A 482 -16.75 -35.75 -20.07
N LEU A 483 -18.08 -35.78 -19.91
CA LEU A 483 -18.74 -35.43 -18.66
C LEU A 483 -18.59 -36.60 -17.67
N ASN A 484 -17.93 -36.36 -16.54
CA ASN A 484 -17.79 -37.35 -15.47
C ASN A 484 -18.57 -36.92 -14.22
N THR A 485 -18.80 -37.86 -13.31
CA THR A 485 -19.59 -37.57 -12.10
C THR A 485 -18.65 -37.22 -10.95
N LEU A 486 -18.66 -35.96 -10.50
CA LEU A 486 -18.02 -35.54 -9.26
C LEU A 486 -18.90 -36.01 -8.08
N ARG A 487 -18.42 -36.98 -7.32
CA ARG A 487 -19.21 -37.62 -6.25
C ARG A 487 -19.15 -36.83 -4.96
N TRP A 488 -17.94 -36.56 -4.50
CA TRP A 488 -17.70 -35.79 -3.29
C TRP A 488 -16.44 -34.98 -3.42
N VAL A 489 -16.37 -33.94 -2.59
CA VAL A 489 -15.22 -33.10 -2.34
C VAL A 489 -14.89 -33.24 -0.86
N ARG A 490 -13.61 -33.41 -0.54
CA ARG A 490 -13.13 -33.46 0.84
C ARG A 490 -12.17 -32.29 1.05
N LEU A 491 -12.41 -31.54 2.12
CA LEU A 491 -11.62 -30.39 2.52
C LEU A 491 -10.87 -30.74 3.80
N GLY A 492 -9.55 -30.69 3.78
CA GLY A 492 -8.71 -30.73 4.97
C GLY A 492 -8.42 -29.29 5.42
N TYR A 493 -8.81 -28.96 6.64
CA TYR A 493 -8.67 -27.64 7.20
C TYR A 493 -8.49 -27.71 8.72
N GLU A 494 -8.02 -26.63 9.29
CA GLU A 494 -7.93 -26.39 10.72
C GLU A 494 -8.85 -25.21 11.01
N LEU A 495 -9.87 -25.39 11.85
CA LEU A 495 -10.80 -24.35 12.25
C LEU A 495 -10.91 -24.36 13.77
N VAL A 496 -10.68 -23.20 14.37
CA VAL A 496 -10.80 -22.97 15.81
C VAL A 496 -11.81 -21.84 16.00
N ALA A 497 -12.74 -22.05 16.92
CA ALA A 497 -13.78 -21.11 17.29
C ALA A 497 -13.64 -20.74 18.77
N ASP A 498 -13.92 -19.48 19.08
CA ASP A 498 -14.04 -19.02 20.46
C ASP A 498 -15.37 -19.48 21.08
N VAL A 499 -15.47 -19.39 22.40
CA VAL A 499 -16.68 -19.80 23.15
C VAL A 499 -17.88 -18.95 22.70
N GLY A 500 -18.87 -19.62 22.10
CA GLY A 500 -20.12 -18.99 21.64
C GLY A 500 -20.13 -18.63 20.15
N ASP A 501 -18.98 -18.72 19.47
CA ASP A 501 -18.92 -18.58 18.02
C ASP A 501 -19.20 -19.90 17.31
N GLU A 502 -19.80 -19.83 16.12
CA GLU A 502 -20.03 -21.00 15.25
C GLU A 502 -19.56 -20.74 13.82
N PRO A 503 -18.26 -20.48 13.57
CA PRO A 503 -17.76 -20.28 12.23
C PRO A 503 -18.00 -21.54 11.40
N ARG A 504 -18.48 -21.36 10.16
CA ARG A 504 -18.72 -22.45 9.22
C ARG A 504 -18.05 -22.16 7.89
N LEU A 505 -17.66 -23.24 7.22
CA LEU A 505 -17.21 -23.18 5.84
C LEU A 505 -18.26 -23.80 4.92
N VAL A 506 -18.53 -23.12 3.81
CA VAL A 506 -19.50 -23.52 2.79
C VAL A 506 -18.77 -23.75 1.48
N LEU A 507 -19.15 -24.84 0.82
CA LEU A 507 -18.68 -25.16 -0.51
C LEU A 507 -19.80 -24.89 -1.52
N ASP A 508 -19.49 -24.06 -2.51
CA ASP A 508 -20.30 -23.85 -3.69
C ASP A 508 -19.57 -24.42 -4.92
N TYR A 509 -20.30 -24.83 -5.95
CA TYR A 509 -19.75 -25.42 -7.17
C TYR A 509 -20.31 -24.78 -8.44
N ALA A 510 -19.51 -24.76 -9.50
CA ALA A 510 -19.92 -24.33 -10.84
C ALA A 510 -19.36 -25.28 -11.91
N SER A 511 -19.96 -25.26 -13.11
CA SER A 511 -19.56 -26.11 -14.24
C SER A 511 -18.31 -25.62 -15.00
N GLY A 512 -17.62 -24.58 -14.49
CA GLY A 512 -16.45 -23.94 -15.11
C GLY A 512 -16.77 -23.11 -16.36
N ILE A 513 -17.99 -23.19 -16.89
CA ILE A 513 -18.50 -22.35 -17.98
C ILE A 513 -18.78 -20.96 -17.40
N ARG A 514 -18.04 -19.95 -17.88
CA ARG A 514 -18.27 -18.56 -17.52
C ARG A 514 -19.58 -18.09 -18.16
N LEU A 515 -20.50 -17.56 -17.36
CA LEU A 515 -21.66 -16.84 -17.87
C LEU A 515 -21.15 -15.46 -18.27
N GLU A 516 -20.80 -15.29 -19.55
CA GLU A 516 -20.60 -13.96 -20.09
C GLU A 516 -21.96 -13.25 -20.07
N GLY A 517 -22.16 -12.37 -19.08
CA GLY A 517 -23.25 -11.42 -19.14
C GLY A 517 -23.14 -10.66 -20.47
N ALA A 518 -24.25 -10.54 -21.20
CA ALA A 518 -24.25 -9.82 -22.47
C ALA A 518 -23.59 -8.45 -22.27
N PRO A 519 -22.71 -8.00 -23.18
CA PRO A 519 -22.13 -6.66 -23.08
C PRO A 519 -23.27 -5.65 -23.04
N LYS A 520 -23.43 -4.96 -21.90
CA LYS A 520 -24.39 -3.87 -21.78
C LYS A 520 -23.82 -2.71 -22.58
N TRP A 521 -24.34 -2.56 -23.81
CA TRP A 521 -24.13 -1.36 -24.62
C TRP A 521 -24.89 -0.20 -23.96
N GLY A 522 -24.18 0.90 -23.69
CA GLY A 522 -24.77 2.14 -23.20
C GLY A 522 -24.87 2.19 -21.67
N ASP A 523 -24.21 3.19 -21.09
CA ASP A 523 -24.62 3.74 -19.80
C ASP A 523 -25.99 4.44 -19.98
N PRO A 524 -27.02 4.10 -19.19
CA PRO A 524 -28.29 4.83 -19.20
C PRO A 524 -28.20 6.29 -18.73
N ALA A 525 -27.04 6.76 -18.23
CA ALA A 525 -26.82 8.16 -17.82
C ALA A 525 -26.28 9.09 -18.93
N GLY A 526 -25.98 8.60 -20.13
CA GLY A 526 -25.92 9.44 -21.33
C GLY A 526 -24.89 10.59 -21.36
N GLU A 527 -23.69 10.41 -20.80
CA GLU A 527 -22.58 11.35 -21.04
C GLU A 527 -21.65 10.86 -22.16
N TRP A 528 -21.69 11.57 -23.30
CA TRP A 528 -20.70 11.42 -24.36
C TRP A 528 -19.37 12.06 -23.93
N GLY A 529 -18.29 11.29 -23.83
CA GLY A 529 -16.92 11.82 -23.62
C GLY A 529 -16.13 11.20 -22.47
N VAL A 530 -16.76 10.39 -21.62
CA VAL A 530 -16.11 9.60 -20.58
C VAL A 530 -15.86 8.17 -21.09
N GLY A 531 -14.61 7.90 -21.49
CA GLY A 531 -14.05 6.55 -21.63
C GLY A 531 -14.78 5.53 -22.51
N PHE A 532 -14.23 5.23 -23.69
CA PHE A 532 -14.53 3.97 -24.39
C PHE A 532 -14.11 2.78 -23.52
N GLY A 533 -15.08 2.10 -22.89
CA GLY A 533 -14.86 0.85 -22.15
C GLY A 533 -16.16 0.34 -21.52
N PRO A 534 -16.32 -0.99 -21.30
CA PRO A 534 -17.55 -1.57 -20.75
C PRO A 534 -17.86 -0.94 -19.39
N SER A 535 -19.11 -0.51 -19.24
CA SER A 535 -19.74 0.06 -18.03
C SER A 535 -19.06 -0.35 -16.73
N GLY A 536 -18.26 0.53 -16.09
CA GLY A 536 -17.80 0.54 -14.68
C GLY A 536 -17.60 -0.78 -13.90
N THR A 537 -17.52 -1.91 -14.58
CA THR A 537 -17.48 -3.27 -14.08
C THR A 537 -16.32 -3.88 -14.85
N SER A 538 -15.35 -4.36 -14.08
CA SER A 538 -14.16 -4.96 -14.63
C SER A 538 -14.53 -5.98 -15.72
N PRO A 539 -13.78 -6.09 -16.84
CA PRO A 539 -13.91 -7.24 -17.75
C PRO A 539 -13.61 -8.57 -17.05
N TRP A 540 -12.98 -8.51 -15.88
CA TRP A 540 -13.03 -9.53 -14.84
C TRP A 540 -14.16 -9.17 -13.88
N THR A 541 -15.40 -9.26 -14.37
CA THR A 541 -16.53 -9.45 -13.48
C THR A 541 -16.10 -10.56 -12.54
N ALA A 542 -16.16 -10.29 -11.23
CA ALA A 542 -16.21 -11.37 -10.26
C ALA A 542 -17.12 -12.41 -10.88
N LEU A 543 -16.64 -13.66 -11.01
CA LEU A 543 -17.47 -14.76 -11.50
C LEU A 543 -18.83 -14.58 -10.85
N HIS A 544 -19.86 -14.33 -11.64
CA HIS A 544 -21.12 -13.86 -11.08
C HIS A 544 -21.50 -14.86 -9.99
N ASP A 545 -21.86 -14.42 -8.78
CA ASP A 545 -22.24 -15.37 -7.72
C ASP A 545 -23.39 -16.28 -8.19
N GLY A 546 -24.17 -15.86 -9.20
CA GLY A 546 -25.15 -16.68 -9.91
C GLY A 546 -24.60 -17.83 -10.79
N GLU A 547 -23.28 -17.91 -11.02
CA GLU A 547 -22.62 -19.07 -11.65
C GLU A 547 -22.42 -20.22 -10.66
N PHE A 548 -22.33 -19.90 -9.37
CA PHE A 548 -22.09 -20.86 -8.31
C PHE A 548 -23.42 -21.36 -7.76
N SER A 549 -23.60 -22.68 -7.82
CA SER A 549 -24.67 -23.35 -7.11
C SER A 549 -24.17 -23.79 -5.75
N PRO A 550 -24.87 -23.49 -4.66
CA PRO A 550 -24.54 -24.10 -3.39
C PRO A 550 -24.62 -25.61 -3.52
N VAL A 551 -23.72 -26.33 -2.83
CA VAL A 551 -23.77 -27.79 -2.78
C VAL A 551 -25.08 -28.29 -2.13
N MET A 552 -25.86 -27.39 -1.51
CA MET A 552 -27.05 -27.69 -0.70
C MET A 552 -28.40 -27.39 -1.36
N ARG A 553 -29.46 -28.03 -0.82
CA ARG A 553 -30.86 -27.57 -0.85
C ARG A 553 -31.14 -26.78 0.43
N ALA A 554 -32.09 -25.85 0.42
CA ALA A 554 -32.36 -24.90 1.50
C ALA A 554 -32.61 -25.49 2.91
N ASP A 555 -32.77 -26.82 3.04
CA ASP A 555 -33.29 -27.49 4.23
C ASP A 555 -32.31 -28.52 4.85
N VAL A 556 -31.14 -28.78 4.23
CA VAL A 556 -30.13 -29.73 4.74
C VAL A 556 -28.76 -29.07 4.74
N ARG A 557 -28.21 -28.85 5.94
CA ARG A 557 -26.99 -28.08 6.21
C ARG A 557 -25.77 -29.01 6.36
N ASP A 558 -25.03 -29.28 5.27
CA ASP A 558 -23.78 -30.06 5.25
C ASP A 558 -22.55 -29.13 5.36
N TYR A 559 -22.36 -28.51 6.54
CA TYR A 559 -21.25 -27.58 6.80
C TYR A 559 -20.11 -28.28 7.52
N ALA A 560 -18.92 -27.72 7.35
CA ALA A 560 -17.75 -28.06 8.14
C ALA A 560 -17.93 -27.53 9.58
N PRO A 561 -18.04 -28.38 10.62
CA PRO A 561 -18.22 -27.93 12.00
C PRO A 561 -16.90 -27.36 12.57
N PRO A 562 -16.98 -26.43 13.54
CA PRO A 562 -15.83 -25.71 14.08
C PRO A 562 -14.79 -26.53 14.86
N ALA A 563 -14.93 -27.86 14.95
CA ALA A 563 -14.08 -28.72 15.79
C ALA A 563 -13.25 -29.76 15.01
N THR A 564 -13.30 -29.78 13.68
CA THR A 564 -12.65 -30.86 12.91
C THR A 564 -11.27 -30.46 12.39
N ILE A 565 -10.23 -30.99 13.05
CA ILE A 565 -8.89 -31.24 12.48
C ILE A 565 -8.97 -32.27 11.33
N ASP A 566 -10.06 -33.06 11.31
CA ASP A 566 -10.31 -34.10 10.32
C ASP A 566 -10.92 -33.56 9.00
N PRO A 567 -10.61 -34.16 7.85
CA PRO A 567 -11.14 -33.71 6.57
C PRO A 567 -12.68 -33.84 6.47
N HIS A 568 -13.38 -32.72 6.25
CA HIS A 568 -14.83 -32.72 6.04
C HIS A 568 -15.18 -33.11 4.60
N ARG A 569 -16.27 -33.88 4.41
CA ARG A 569 -16.65 -34.44 3.11
C ARG A 569 -18.01 -33.93 2.64
N PHE A 570 -18.00 -33.05 1.65
CA PHE A 570 -19.18 -32.56 0.95
C PHE A 570 -19.64 -33.53 -0.14
N ARG A 571 -20.93 -33.87 -0.18
CA ARG A 571 -21.51 -34.74 -1.22
C ARG A 571 -22.15 -33.92 -2.35
N LEU A 572 -21.69 -34.08 -3.59
CA LEU A 572 -22.21 -33.34 -4.76
C LEU A 572 -23.03 -34.21 -5.72
N ASN A 573 -22.48 -35.34 -6.16
CA ASN A 573 -23.05 -36.22 -7.20
C ASN A 573 -23.51 -35.49 -8.47
N LYS A 574 -22.68 -34.62 -9.03
CA LYS A 574 -22.99 -33.82 -10.23
C LYS A 574 -22.19 -34.30 -11.44
N ARG A 575 -22.84 -34.32 -12.61
CA ARG A 575 -22.18 -34.59 -13.89
C ARG A 575 -21.68 -33.28 -14.47
N LEU A 576 -20.38 -33.10 -14.52
CA LEU A 576 -19.71 -31.88 -14.95
C LEU A 576 -18.53 -32.26 -15.84
N ARG A 577 -18.07 -31.32 -16.69
CA ARG A 577 -16.83 -31.50 -17.46
C ARG A 577 -15.68 -30.88 -16.70
N TYR A 578 -15.87 -29.62 -16.31
CA TYR A 578 -15.03 -28.90 -15.37
C TYR A 578 -15.82 -28.68 -14.09
N ALA A 579 -15.16 -28.88 -12.96
CA ALA A 579 -15.69 -28.49 -11.66
C ALA A 579 -14.89 -27.29 -11.17
N ARG A 580 -15.56 -26.15 -10.97
CA ARG A 580 -15.03 -25.02 -10.23
C ARG A 580 -15.63 -25.05 -8.83
N LEU A 581 -14.80 -24.83 -7.83
CA LEU A 581 -15.21 -24.85 -6.43
C LEU A 581 -14.96 -23.46 -5.83
N LYS A 582 -15.88 -23.00 -5.00
CA LYS A 582 -15.77 -21.78 -4.20
C LYS A 582 -15.98 -22.16 -2.75
N LEU A 583 -14.98 -21.90 -1.93
CA LEU A 583 -15.06 -22.03 -0.48
C LEU A 583 -15.29 -20.63 0.10
N ARG A 584 -16.25 -20.50 1.00
CA ARG A 584 -16.49 -19.24 1.71
C ARG A 584 -16.79 -19.49 3.17
N ALA A 585 -16.40 -18.54 4.02
CA ALA A 585 -16.93 -18.50 5.38
C ALA A 585 -18.42 -18.16 5.35
N ASP A 586 -19.16 -18.76 6.26
CA ASP A 586 -20.58 -18.50 6.50
C ASP A 586 -20.79 -18.46 7.99
N ASN A 587 -21.43 -17.37 8.44
CA ASN A 587 -21.90 -17.19 9.81
C ASN A 587 -20.81 -17.25 10.91
N GLY A 588 -20.34 -16.08 11.34
CA GLY A 588 -19.55 -15.91 12.57
C GLY A 588 -18.03 -15.91 12.36
N PRO A 589 -17.28 -15.25 13.26
CA PRO A 589 -15.83 -15.15 13.16
C PRO A 589 -15.14 -16.46 13.57
N ALA A 590 -13.99 -16.73 12.97
CA ALA A 590 -13.09 -17.81 13.41
C ALA A 590 -11.93 -17.22 14.21
N GLU A 591 -11.50 -17.93 15.25
CA GLU A 591 -10.24 -17.61 15.93
C GLU A 591 -9.06 -17.90 15.00
N TRP A 592 -9.08 -19.07 14.36
CA TRP A 592 -8.08 -19.49 13.40
C TRP A 592 -8.74 -20.37 12.34
N CYS A 593 -8.40 -20.14 11.07
CA CYS A 593 -8.85 -21.00 9.98
C CYS A 593 -7.75 -21.14 8.93
N ALA A 594 -7.28 -22.36 8.68
CA ALA A 594 -6.27 -22.65 7.66
C ALA A 594 -6.71 -23.81 6.77
N ILE A 595 -6.63 -23.60 5.45
CA ILE A 595 -6.95 -24.61 4.43
C ILE A 595 -5.67 -25.35 4.06
N ARG A 596 -5.70 -26.67 4.25
CA ARG A 596 -4.54 -27.56 4.11
C ARG A 596 -4.62 -28.41 2.84
N ARG A 597 -5.81 -28.87 2.48
CA ARG A 597 -5.99 -29.89 1.44
C ARG A 597 -7.36 -29.83 0.79
N LEU A 598 -7.41 -30.15 -0.50
CA LEU A 598 -8.63 -30.38 -1.26
C LEU A 598 -8.52 -31.68 -2.06
N GLU A 599 -9.47 -32.60 -1.88
CA GLU A 599 -9.57 -33.84 -2.65
C GLU A 599 -10.92 -33.92 -3.37
N LEU A 600 -10.91 -34.35 -4.63
CA LEU A 600 -12.09 -34.57 -5.44
C LEU A 600 -12.15 -36.04 -5.87
N GLN A 601 -13.28 -36.72 -5.60
CA GLN A 601 -13.52 -38.05 -6.17
C GLN A 601 -14.40 -37.97 -7.42
N ILE A 602 -13.83 -38.40 -8.52
CA ILE A 602 -14.45 -38.39 -9.83
C ILE A 602 -14.72 -39.82 -10.29
N ARG A 603 -15.95 -40.08 -10.71
CA ARG A 603 -16.34 -41.32 -11.35
C ARG A 603 -16.40 -41.13 -12.87
N PRO A 604 -15.61 -41.89 -13.64
CA PRO A 604 -15.69 -41.90 -15.11
C PRO A 604 -17.08 -42.32 -15.61
N SER A 605 -17.58 -41.64 -16.64
CA SER A 605 -18.87 -41.93 -17.29
C SER A 605 -18.91 -43.27 -18.00
N GLN A 606 -17.76 -43.77 -18.46
CA GLN A 606 -17.61 -45.11 -19.06
C GLN A 606 -17.62 -46.25 -18.04
N ALA A 607 -17.75 -45.96 -16.74
CA ALA A 607 -17.95 -46.99 -15.72
C ALA A 607 -19.39 -47.55 -15.82
N VAL A 608 -19.56 -48.55 -16.69
CA VAL A 608 -20.80 -49.33 -16.79
C VAL A 608 -21.04 -50.04 -15.44
N ARG A 609 -22.20 -49.81 -14.81
CA ARG A 609 -22.74 -50.75 -13.81
C ARG A 609 -23.04 -52.03 -14.57
N ARG A 610 -22.20 -53.05 -14.42
CA ARG A 610 -22.61 -54.43 -14.66
C ARG A 610 -23.09 -55.03 -13.36
#